data_AF-A0A2U3XX90-F1
#
_entry.id   AF-A0A2U3XX90-F1
#
_cell.length_a   1.000
_cell.length_b   1.000
_cell.length_c   1.000
_cell.angle_alpha   90.00
_cell.angle_beta   90.00
_cell.angle_gamma   90.00
#
_symmetry.space_group_name_H-M   'P 1'
#
loop_
_entity.id
_entity.type
_entity.pdbx_description
1 polymer ?
#
loop_
_entity_poly.entity_id
_entity_poly.type
_entity_poly.pdbx_seq_one_letter_code
_entity_poly.pdbx_strand_id
1 'polypeptide(L)'
;MKCTWLPGRNTSPDTNYTLYYWHSSLGKILQCEDIYREGQHIGCSFALTNLKDSSFEQHSVQIVVKDNAGKIRPSFNIVPLTSHVKPDPPHIKRLFFQNGNLYVQWKNPQNFYSRCLSYQVEVNNSQTETNDIFYVSFS
;
A
#
# COMPACT_ATOMS: atom_id res chain seq x y z
N MET A 1 -1.45 -5.89 -2.88
CA MET A 1 -2.57 -5.19 -2.22
C MET A 1 -3.00 -6.02 -1.03
N LYS A 2 -3.21 -5.40 0.13
CA LYS A 2 -3.70 -6.07 1.34
C LYS A 2 -5.03 -5.43 1.71
N CYS A 3 -6.06 -6.25 1.86
CA CYS A 3 -7.40 -5.81 2.22
C CYS A 3 -7.80 -6.49 3.53
N THR A 4 -8.43 -5.75 4.43
CA THR A 4 -8.96 -6.28 5.69
C THR A 4 -10.40 -5.82 5.88
N TRP A 5 -11.21 -6.66 6.52
CA TRP A 5 -12.59 -6.35 6.87
C TRP A 5 -12.96 -7.00 8.20
N LEU A 6 -14.02 -6.47 8.81
CA LEU A 6 -14.65 -7.06 9.98
C LEU A 6 -15.76 -8.03 9.54
N PRO A 7 -16.01 -9.11 10.30
CA PRO A 7 -17.16 -9.96 10.08
C PRO A 7 -18.47 -9.18 10.28
N GLY A 8 -19.54 -9.62 9.64
CA GLY A 8 -20.87 -9.04 9.86
C GLY A 8 -21.32 -9.21 11.31
N ARG A 9 -21.99 -8.20 11.89
CA ARG A 9 -22.33 -8.15 13.32
C ARG A 9 -23.09 -9.37 13.86
N ASN A 10 -23.94 -10.00 13.05
CA ASN A 10 -24.78 -11.14 13.44
C ASN A 10 -24.33 -12.45 12.78
N THR A 11 -23.05 -12.55 12.43
CA THR A 11 -22.51 -13.71 11.70
C THR A 11 -21.80 -14.65 12.67
N SER A 12 -21.86 -15.95 12.41
CA SER A 12 -21.11 -16.93 13.21
C SER A 12 -19.61 -16.60 13.14
N PRO A 13 -18.84 -16.76 14.23
CA PRO A 13 -17.38 -16.65 14.20
C PRO A 13 -16.72 -17.52 13.12
N ASP A 14 -17.37 -18.66 12.81
CA ASP A 14 -16.93 -19.65 11.82
C ASP A 14 -17.33 -19.31 10.37
N THR A 15 -17.94 -18.14 10.16
CA THR A 15 -18.32 -17.70 8.81
C THR A 15 -17.07 -17.51 7.97
N ASN A 16 -17.03 -18.20 6.84
CA ASN A 16 -15.97 -18.05 5.84
C ASN A 16 -16.37 -17.05 4.78
N TYR A 17 -15.40 -16.22 4.40
CA TYR A 17 -15.55 -15.15 3.43
C TYR A 17 -14.62 -15.40 2.25
N THR A 18 -15.06 -14.96 1.08
CA THR A 18 -14.26 -14.93 -0.13
C THR A 18 -14.20 -13.51 -0.66
N LEU A 19 -13.01 -13.07 -1.03
CA LEU A 19 -12.77 -11.79 -1.72
C LEU A 19 -12.57 -12.04 -3.21
N TYR A 20 -13.29 -11.28 -4.03
CA TYR A 20 -13.08 -11.16 -5.46
C TYR A 20 -12.59 -9.76 -5.79
N TYR A 21 -11.70 -9.66 -6.78
CA TYR A 21 -11.20 -8.38 -7.25
C TYR A 21 -11.19 -8.34 -8.78
N TRP A 22 -11.34 -7.13 -9.30
CA TRP A 22 -11.29 -6.85 -10.73
C TRP A 22 -10.57 -5.53 -10.99
N HIS A 23 -9.77 -5.52 -12.04
CA HIS A 23 -9.12 -4.35 -12.60
C HIS A 23 -9.12 -4.51 -14.12
N SER A 24 -9.19 -3.41 -14.84
CA SER A 24 -9.29 -3.44 -16.30
C SER A 24 -8.11 -4.14 -16.98
N SER A 25 -6.91 -4.07 -16.40
CA SER A 25 -5.71 -4.75 -16.94
C SER A 25 -5.77 -6.27 -16.80
N LEU A 26 -6.59 -6.78 -15.87
CA LEU A 26 -6.70 -8.22 -15.64
C LEU A 26 -7.60 -8.91 -16.67
N GLY A 27 -8.53 -8.17 -17.29
CA GLY A 27 -9.50 -8.70 -18.26
C GLY A 27 -10.52 -9.70 -17.69
N LYS A 28 -10.38 -10.11 -16.43
CA LYS A 28 -11.27 -11.05 -15.73
C LYS A 28 -11.32 -10.76 -14.23
N ILE A 29 -12.39 -11.23 -13.59
CA ILE A 29 -12.53 -11.22 -12.13
C ILE A 29 -11.66 -12.35 -11.57
N LEU A 30 -10.88 -12.05 -10.53
CA LEU A 30 -10.05 -13.01 -9.83
C LEU A 30 -10.52 -13.19 -8.38
N GLN A 31 -10.33 -14.39 -7.86
CA GLN A 31 -10.56 -14.70 -6.45
C GLN A 31 -9.25 -14.59 -5.69
N CYS A 32 -9.29 -14.06 -4.47
CA CYS A 32 -8.16 -14.06 -3.57
C CYS A 32 -7.93 -15.45 -2.96
N GLU A 33 -6.70 -15.95 -3.06
CA GLU A 33 -6.31 -17.26 -2.54
C GLU A 33 -5.70 -17.18 -1.13
N ASP A 34 -5.02 -16.07 -0.82
CA ASP A 34 -4.33 -15.86 0.46
C ASP A 34 -5.24 -15.14 1.47
N ILE A 35 -6.25 -15.87 1.95
CA ILE A 35 -7.15 -15.43 3.02
C ILE A 35 -6.54 -15.75 4.38
N TYR A 36 -6.47 -14.76 5.26
CA TYR A 36 -5.91 -14.90 6.61
C TYR A 36 -6.83 -14.26 7.67
N ARG A 37 -6.58 -14.57 8.95
CA ARG A 37 -7.26 -13.94 10.09
C ARG A 37 -6.23 -13.27 11.00
N GLU A 38 -6.53 -12.04 11.42
CA GLU A 38 -5.67 -11.24 12.30
C GLU A 38 -6.54 -10.66 13.42
N GLY A 39 -6.60 -11.38 14.55
CA GLY A 39 -7.53 -11.08 15.63
C GLY A 39 -8.98 -11.18 15.17
N GLN A 40 -9.71 -10.06 15.25
CA GLN A 40 -11.11 -9.97 14.78
C GLN A 40 -11.22 -9.66 13.28
N HIS A 41 -10.12 -9.32 12.62
CA HIS A 41 -10.12 -8.98 11.20
C HIS A 41 -9.90 -10.22 10.34
N ILE A 42 -10.54 -10.20 9.18
CA ILE A 42 -10.29 -11.15 8.11
C ILE A 42 -9.59 -10.37 7.01
N GLY A 43 -8.52 -10.95 6.47
CA GLY A 43 -7.66 -10.32 5.50
C GLY A 43 -7.49 -11.14 4.24
N CYS A 44 -7.09 -10.46 3.18
CA CYS A 44 -6.71 -11.04 1.90
C CYS A 44 -5.49 -10.29 1.36
N SER A 45 -4.50 -11.03 0.85
CA SER A 45 -3.37 -10.47 0.14
C SER A 45 -3.33 -10.98 -1.31
N PHE A 46 -3.15 -10.07 -2.26
CA PHE A 46 -3.00 -10.43 -3.68
C PHE A 46 -2.09 -9.44 -4.41
N ALA A 47 -1.42 -9.92 -5.47
CA ALA A 47 -0.60 -9.08 -6.33
C ALA A 47 -1.40 -8.62 -7.55
N LEU A 48 -1.37 -7.32 -7.83
CA LEU A 48 -1.84 -6.76 -9.09
C LEU A 48 -0.66 -6.75 -10.06
N THR A 49 -0.47 -7.86 -10.77
CA THR A 49 0.55 -7.97 -11.81
C THR A 49 0.04 -7.37 -13.12
N ASN A 50 0.96 -6.95 -14.00
CA ASN A 50 0.65 -6.47 -15.35
C ASN A 50 -0.23 -5.19 -15.41
N LEU A 51 -0.12 -4.31 -14.42
CA LEU A 51 -0.59 -2.93 -14.58
C LEU A 51 0.31 -2.26 -15.63
N LYS A 52 -0.08 -2.31 -16.91
CA LYS A 52 0.63 -1.57 -17.96
C LYS A 52 0.53 -0.09 -17.62
N ASP A 53 1.67 0.61 -17.62
CA ASP A 53 1.85 2.03 -17.28
C ASP A 53 1.05 3.04 -18.14
N SER A 54 0.13 2.58 -18.98
CA SER A 54 -0.47 3.36 -20.05
C SER A 54 -1.94 3.65 -19.79
N SER A 55 -2.17 4.59 -18.88
CA SER A 55 -3.21 5.64 -18.94
C SER A 55 -3.74 5.93 -17.54
N PHE A 56 -3.92 7.22 -17.26
CA PHE A 56 -4.45 7.72 -16.01
C PHE A 56 -5.93 7.35 -15.76
N GLU A 57 -6.56 6.62 -16.69
CA GLU A 57 -8.02 6.55 -16.79
C GLU A 57 -8.64 5.36 -16.06
N GLN A 58 -7.86 4.34 -15.66
CA GLN A 58 -8.39 3.16 -14.96
C GLN A 58 -7.50 2.74 -13.79
N HIS A 59 -7.41 3.60 -12.78
CA HIS A 59 -6.62 3.35 -11.57
C HIS A 59 -7.38 2.64 -10.45
N SER A 60 -8.66 2.30 -10.61
CA SER A 60 -9.41 1.73 -9.50
C SER A 60 -9.55 0.21 -9.60
N VAL A 61 -9.35 -0.47 -8.48
CA VAL A 61 -9.65 -1.89 -8.32
C VAL A 61 -11.02 -2.02 -7.69
N GLN A 62 -11.87 -2.83 -8.29
CA GLN A 62 -13.16 -3.20 -7.73
C GLN A 62 -12.97 -4.41 -6.84
N ILE A 63 -13.52 -4.37 -5.64
CA ILE A 63 -13.39 -5.42 -4.63
C ILE A 63 -14.80 -5.80 -4.15
N VAL A 64 -15.08 -7.10 -4.18
CA VAL A 64 -16.30 -7.69 -3.62
C VAL A 64 -15.90 -8.66 -2.53
N VAL A 65 -16.49 -8.54 -1.35
CA VAL A 65 -16.38 -9.54 -0.28
C VAL A 65 -17.75 -10.15 -0.06
N LYS A 66 -17.84 -11.48 -0.11
CA LYS A 66 -19.07 -12.22 0.15
C LYS A 66 -18.80 -13.40 1.07
N ASP A 67 -19.83 -13.87 1.76
CA ASP A 67 -19.74 -15.12 2.50
C ASP A 67 -19.92 -16.32 1.57
N ASN A 68 -19.37 -17.46 1.97
CA ASN A 68 -19.44 -18.67 1.14
C ASN A 68 -20.84 -19.27 1.11
N ALA A 69 -21.66 -19.01 2.14
CA ALA A 69 -23.02 -19.55 2.24
C ALA A 69 -24.08 -18.67 1.54
N GLY A 70 -23.71 -17.48 1.05
CA GLY A 70 -24.62 -16.52 0.43
C GLY A 70 -25.67 -15.94 1.37
N LYS A 71 -25.45 -16.02 2.69
CA LYS A 71 -26.40 -15.54 3.72
C LYS A 71 -26.18 -14.09 4.10
N ILE A 72 -25.02 -13.53 3.75
CA ILE A 72 -24.62 -12.19 4.14
C ILE A 72 -24.60 -11.31 2.90
N ARG A 73 -25.10 -10.08 3.06
CA ARG A 73 -25.05 -9.08 1.99
C ARG A 73 -23.59 -8.83 1.58
N PRO A 74 -23.23 -9.01 0.29
CA PRO A 74 -21.88 -8.72 -0.17
C PRO A 74 -21.51 -7.24 0.02
N SER A 75 -20.26 -7.00 0.38
CA SER A 75 -19.67 -5.66 0.41
C SER A 75 -18.96 -5.39 -0.90
N PHE A 76 -19.22 -4.23 -1.52
CA PHE A 76 -18.59 -3.80 -2.77
C PHE A 76 -17.89 -2.46 -2.57
N ASN A 77 -16.63 -2.38 -2.98
CA ASN A 77 -15.82 -1.18 -2.88
C ASN A 77 -15.03 -0.95 -4.17
N ILE A 78 -14.93 0.31 -4.59
CA ILE A 78 -14.08 0.76 -5.70
C ILE A 78 -12.92 1.54 -5.08
N VAL A 79 -11.71 1.00 -5.20
CA VAL A 79 -10.53 1.52 -4.51
C VAL A 79 -9.55 2.11 -5.52
N PRO A 80 -9.31 3.43 -5.51
CA PRO A 80 -8.29 4.05 -6.35
C PRO A 80 -6.88 3.62 -5.90
N LEU A 81 -6.08 3.09 -6.82
CA LEU A 81 -4.72 2.61 -6.56
C LEU A 81 -3.77 3.71 -6.15
N THR A 82 -3.97 4.94 -6.64
CA THR A 82 -3.09 6.08 -6.36
C THR A 82 -3.21 6.61 -4.93
N SER A 83 -4.37 6.42 -4.27
CA SER A 83 -4.59 6.88 -2.89
C SER A 83 -4.33 5.79 -1.84
N HIS A 84 -4.24 4.52 -2.24
CA HIS A 84 -4.04 3.38 -1.34
C HIS A 84 -2.65 2.77 -1.52
N VAL A 85 -1.64 3.63 -1.45
CA VAL A 85 -0.22 3.27 -1.58
C VAL A 85 0.50 3.42 -0.25
N LYS A 86 1.47 2.54 -0.01
CA LYS A 86 2.47 2.70 1.05
C LYS A 86 3.84 2.56 0.39
N PRO A 87 4.52 3.68 0.08
CA PRO A 87 5.87 3.62 -0.46
C PRO A 87 6.82 2.98 0.55
N ASP A 88 7.77 2.20 0.06
CA ASP A 88 8.86 1.72 0.89
C ASP A 88 9.78 2.90 1.30
N PRO A 89 10.44 2.81 2.46
CA PRO A 89 11.43 3.80 2.86
C PRO A 89 12.50 4.01 1.78
N PRO A 90 13.01 5.23 1.58
CA PRO A 90 14.09 5.48 0.63
C PRO A 90 15.34 4.71 1.03
N HIS A 91 16.03 4.13 0.05
CA HIS A 91 17.30 3.46 0.28
C HIS A 91 18.45 4.45 0.14
N ILE A 92 19.10 4.78 1.25
CA ILE A 92 20.32 5.61 1.24
C ILE A 92 21.39 4.87 0.42
N LYS A 93 21.93 5.57 -0.58
CA LYS A 93 22.97 5.07 -1.48
C LYS A 93 24.34 5.58 -1.12
N ARG A 94 24.44 6.86 -0.76
CA ARG A 94 25.71 7.48 -0.38
C ARG A 94 25.48 8.43 0.77
N LEU A 95 26.39 8.38 1.72
CA LEU A 95 26.51 9.31 2.83
C LEU A 95 27.97 9.73 2.87
N PHE A 96 28.26 11.01 2.71
CA PHE A 96 29.64 11.48 2.70
C PHE A 96 29.74 12.91 3.25
N PHE A 97 30.88 13.19 3.87
CA PHE A 97 31.20 14.50 4.42
C PHE A 97 32.18 15.20 3.48
N GLN A 98 31.85 16.42 3.07
CA GLN A 98 32.70 17.22 2.20
C GLN A 98 32.58 18.69 2.59
N ASN A 99 33.73 19.35 2.78
CA ASN A 99 33.83 20.79 3.08
C ASN A 99 32.93 21.23 4.26
N GLY A 100 32.85 20.44 5.33
CA GLY A 100 32.02 20.77 6.50
C GLY A 100 30.56 20.38 6.38
N ASN A 101 30.09 19.88 5.23
CA ASN A 101 28.70 19.53 4.99
C ASN A 101 28.51 18.02 4.87
N LEU A 102 27.39 17.52 5.41
CA LEU A 102 26.95 16.15 5.24
C LEU A 102 26.03 16.04 4.02
N TYR A 103 26.42 15.21 3.06
CA TYR A 103 25.63 14.93 1.86
C TYR A 103 24.99 13.54 1.96
N VAL A 104 23.67 13.50 1.81
CA VAL A 104 22.88 12.27 1.76
C VAL A 104 22.30 12.12 0.36
N GLN A 105 22.48 10.95 -0.23
CA GLN A 105 21.86 10.59 -1.50
C GLN A 105 21.12 9.27 -1.34
N TRP A 106 19.89 9.21 -1.82
CA TRP A 106 19.04 8.03 -1.76
C TRP A 106 18.42 7.71 -3.12
N LYS A 107 17.87 6.50 -3.23
CA LYS A 107 17.05 6.09 -4.38
C LYS A 107 15.58 6.12 -3.99
N ASN A 108 14.75 6.68 -4.86
CA ASN A 108 13.29 6.66 -4.69
C ASN A 108 12.76 5.22 -4.65
N PRO A 109 11.67 4.96 -3.89
CA PRO A 109 10.95 3.69 -3.95
C PRO A 109 10.47 3.41 -5.38
N GLN A 110 10.39 2.13 -5.73
CA GLN A 110 9.95 1.70 -7.06
C GLN A 110 8.48 2.08 -7.30
N ASN A 111 8.11 2.35 -8.55
CA ASN A 111 6.73 2.67 -8.98
C ASN A 111 6.20 4.03 -8.51
N PHE A 112 7.06 4.94 -8.04
CA PHE A 112 6.68 6.29 -7.65
C PHE A 112 7.49 7.34 -8.41
N TYR A 113 6.79 8.32 -8.98
CA TYR A 113 7.44 9.51 -9.52
C TYR A 113 7.94 10.41 -8.37
N SER A 114 9.07 11.08 -8.57
CA SER A 114 9.66 11.99 -7.56
C SER A 114 8.69 13.06 -7.08
N ARG A 115 7.91 13.65 -8.00
CA ARG A 115 6.88 14.66 -7.70
C ARG A 115 5.74 14.15 -6.80
N CYS A 116 5.61 12.84 -6.63
CA CYS A 116 4.59 12.22 -5.77
C CYS A 116 5.13 11.89 -4.37
N LEU A 117 6.37 12.24 -4.08
CA LEU A 117 7.07 11.85 -2.86
C LEU A 117 7.56 13.10 -2.11
N SER A 118 7.35 13.07 -0.80
CA SER A 118 7.95 13.99 0.16
C SER A 118 8.79 13.19 1.14
N TYR A 119 9.91 13.75 1.57
CA TYR A 119 10.86 13.07 2.45
C TYR A 119 11.09 13.86 3.73
N GLN A 120 11.32 13.11 4.81
CA GLN A 120 11.81 13.60 6.08
C GLN A 120 13.18 12.97 6.34
N VAL A 121 14.17 13.79 6.70
CA VAL A 121 15.51 13.35 7.06
C VAL A 121 15.75 13.74 8.51
N GLU A 122 15.95 12.74 9.36
CA GLU A 122 16.28 12.92 10.78
C GLU A 122 17.79 12.72 10.96
N VAL A 123 18.44 13.69 11.60
CA VAL A 123 19.87 13.67 11.89
C VAL A 123 20.04 13.76 13.39
N ASN A 124 20.69 12.75 13.97
CA ASN A 124 21.02 12.70 15.38
C ASN A 124 22.53 12.92 15.55
N ASN A 125 22.91 14.01 16.20
CA ASN A 125 24.31 14.35 16.47
C ASN A 125 24.67 14.02 17.92
N SER A 126 25.42 12.94 18.11
CA SER A 126 25.88 12.49 19.42
C SER A 126 26.86 13.44 20.11
N GLN A 127 27.47 14.38 19.38
CA GLN A 127 28.44 15.32 19.96
C GLN A 127 27.78 16.56 20.57
N THR A 128 26.62 16.97 20.03
CA THR A 128 25.87 18.15 20.49
C THR A 128 24.58 17.78 21.20
N GLU A 129 24.23 16.49 21.28
CA GLU A 129 22.95 15.97 21.79
C GLU A 129 21.74 16.63 21.10
N THR A 130 21.91 17.03 19.83
CA THR A 130 20.85 17.68 19.03
C THR A 130 20.21 16.69 18.06
N ASN A 131 18.89 16.82 17.91
CA ASN A 131 18.09 16.10 16.93
C ASN A 131 17.48 17.11 15.95
N ASP A 132 17.88 17.02 14.68
CA ASP A 132 17.44 17.92 13.62
C ASP A 132 16.59 17.16 12.60
N ILE A 133 15.49 17.78 12.17
CA ILE A 133 14.58 17.20 11.18
C ILE A 133 14.47 18.13 9.98
N PHE A 134 14.76 17.60 8.79
CA PHE A 134 14.67 18.31 7.52
C PHE A 134 13.58 17.74 6.64
N TYR A 135 12.85 18.60 5.93
CA TYR A 135 11.83 18.21 4.96
C TYR A 135 12.31 18.52 3.54
N VAL A 136 12.19 17.54 2.65
CA VAL A 136 12.62 17.65 1.25
C VAL A 136 11.46 17.30 0.34
N SER A 137 11.12 18.22 -0.56
CA SER A 137 10.14 18.04 -1.62
C SER A 137 10.81 18.23 -2.98
N PHE A 138 10.40 17.42 -3.95
CA PHE A 138 10.81 17.55 -5.34
C PHE A 138 9.66 18.21 -6.11
N SER A 139 9.91 19.42 -6.62
CA SER A 139 9.00 20.17 -7.49
C SER A 139 9.05 19.70 -8.93
#